data_AF-A0AAX1QQV8-F1
#
_entry.id   AF-A0AAX1QQV8-F1
#
_cell.length_a   1.000
_cell.length_b   1.000
_cell.length_c   1.000
_cell.angle_alpha   90.00
_cell.angle_beta   90.00
_cell.angle_gamma   90.00
#
_symmetry.space_group_name_H-M   'P 1'
#
loop_
_entity.id
_entity.type
_entity.pdbx_description
1 polymer ?
#
loop_
_entity_poly.entity_id
_entity_poly.type
_entity_poly.pdbx_seq_one_letter_code
_entity_poly.pdbx_strand_id
1 'polypeptide(L)'
;MKKFFSNYIFILIPFVVLIVTKGVVAQFQGVFTSTDWSIASFMIIAQCMSFIITNSQKSYPNLNKYGLNIFIGITIIFLILCIGVYAYSLYNPSSNIAYGQPLMFLISSIWMMGVYKADDYLRKL
;
A
#
# COMPACT_ATOMS: atom_id res chain seq x y z
N MET A 1 14.12 5.43 -8.07
CA MET A 1 12.90 5.45 -8.92
C MET A 1 12.72 4.21 -9.81
N LYS A 2 13.73 3.68 -10.51
CA LYS A 2 13.56 2.46 -11.34
C LYS A 2 13.03 1.24 -10.56
N LYS A 3 13.52 1.04 -9.32
CA LYS A 3 13.05 -0.04 -8.42
C LYS A 3 11.58 0.14 -8.00
N PHE A 4 11.12 1.37 -7.80
CA PHE A 4 9.72 1.67 -7.51
C PHE A 4 8.82 1.18 -8.64
N PHE A 5 9.09 1.61 -9.89
CA PHE A 5 8.27 1.19 -11.04
C PHE A 5 8.28 -0.32 -11.25
N SER A 6 9.44 -0.97 -11.08
CA SER A 6 9.55 -2.43 -11.20
C SER A 6 8.65 -3.17 -10.21
N ASN A 7 8.56 -2.69 -8.97
CA ASN A 7 7.74 -3.34 -7.93
C ASN A 7 6.28 -2.91 -8.01
N TYR A 8 6.02 -1.66 -8.39
CA TYR A 8 4.67 -1.12 -8.52
C TYR A 8 3.91 -1.77 -9.69
N ILE A 9 4.59 -2.27 -10.73
CA ILE A 9 3.94 -2.93 -11.86
C ILE A 9 3.21 -4.22 -11.45
N PHE A 10 3.75 -4.94 -10.46
CA PHE A 10 3.14 -6.15 -9.91
C PHE A 10 1.89 -5.87 -9.08
N ILE A 11 1.70 -4.62 -8.65
CA ILE A 11 0.49 -4.14 -8.00
C ILE A 11 -0.48 -3.58 -9.05
N LEU A 12 0.02 -2.74 -9.96
CA LEU A 12 -0.79 -2.01 -10.93
C LEU A 12 -1.47 -2.96 -11.94
N ILE A 13 -0.78 -3.98 -12.43
CA ILE A 13 -1.33 -4.89 -13.46
C ILE A 13 -2.55 -5.66 -12.93
N PRO A 14 -2.47 -6.42 -11.81
CA PRO A 14 -3.65 -7.10 -11.26
C PRO A 14 -4.78 -6.13 -10.95
N PHE A 15 -4.44 -4.91 -10.53
CA PHE A 15 -5.39 -3.89 -10.14
C PHE A 15 -6.17 -3.32 -11.34
N VAL A 16 -5.49 -3.05 -12.45
CA VAL A 16 -6.12 -2.66 -13.72
C VAL A 16 -7.03 -3.77 -14.24
N VAL A 17 -6.56 -5.02 -14.20
CA VAL A 17 -7.37 -6.18 -14.60
C VAL A 17 -8.65 -6.25 -13.76
N LEU A 18 -8.55 -5.97 -12.46
CA LEU A 18 -9.68 -6.00 -11.53
C LEU A 18 -10.70 -4.89 -11.81
N ILE A 19 -10.24 -3.66 -12.10
CA ILE A 19 -11.13 -2.56 -12.52
C ILE A 19 -11.88 -2.95 -13.80
N VAL A 20 -11.18 -3.54 -14.77
CA VAL A 20 -11.78 -3.95 -16.05
C VAL A 20 -12.80 -5.06 -15.83
N THR A 21 -12.44 -6.13 -15.11
CA THR A 21 -13.35 -7.26 -14.88
C THR A 21 -14.59 -6.84 -14.08
N LYS A 22 -14.42 -6.03 -13.03
CA LYS A 22 -15.57 -5.52 -12.27
C LYS A 22 -16.37 -4.46 -13.03
N GLY A 23 -15.75 -3.66 -13.88
CA GLY A 23 -16.47 -2.70 -14.74
C GLY A 23 -17.33 -3.39 -15.81
N VAL A 24 -16.95 -4.59 -16.24
CA VAL A 24 -17.72 -5.41 -17.20
C VAL A 24 -18.80 -6.24 -16.50
N VAL A 25 -18.52 -6.77 -15.30
CA VAL A 25 -19.41 -7.72 -14.59
C VAL A 25 -20.36 -7.02 -13.60
N ALA A 26 -19.96 -5.88 -13.02
CA ALA A 26 -20.75 -5.14 -12.05
C ALA A 26 -21.07 -3.72 -12.56
N GLN A 27 -22.15 -3.12 -12.05
CA GLN A 27 -22.38 -1.68 -12.20
C GLN A 27 -21.15 -0.92 -11.65
N PHE A 28 -20.72 0.16 -12.32
CA PHE A 28 -19.53 0.95 -11.95
C PHE A 28 -19.42 1.28 -10.45
N GLN A 29 -20.55 1.42 -9.76
CA GLN A 29 -20.61 1.64 -8.33
C GLN A 29 -19.97 0.50 -7.50
N GLY A 30 -20.11 -0.74 -7.95
CA GLY A 30 -19.49 -1.93 -7.34
C GLY A 30 -17.98 -2.01 -7.52
N VAL A 31 -17.40 -1.24 -8.44
CA VAL A 31 -15.94 -1.07 -8.54
C VAL A 31 -15.44 -0.27 -7.34
N PHE A 32 -16.08 0.86 -7.01
CA PHE A 32 -15.63 1.76 -5.94
C PHE A 32 -15.81 1.20 -4.53
N THR A 33 -16.81 0.35 -4.33
CA THR A 33 -17.07 -0.29 -3.03
C THR A 33 -16.38 -1.64 -2.86
N SER A 34 -15.57 -2.06 -3.84
CA SER A 34 -14.92 -3.37 -3.80
C SER A 34 -13.89 -3.47 -2.69
N THR A 35 -13.94 -4.54 -1.90
CA THR A 35 -12.93 -4.81 -0.86
C THR A 35 -11.51 -5.05 -1.42
N ASP A 36 -11.40 -5.29 -2.72
CA ASP A 36 -10.14 -5.44 -3.44
C ASP A 36 -9.22 -4.20 -3.30
N TRP A 37 -9.78 -3.00 -3.13
CA TRP A 37 -9.02 -1.77 -2.88
C TRP A 37 -8.23 -1.87 -1.58
N SER A 38 -8.88 -2.30 -0.50
CA SER A 38 -8.23 -2.47 0.81
C SER A 38 -7.20 -3.61 0.83
N ILE A 39 -7.44 -4.70 0.10
CA ILE A 39 -6.46 -5.79 -0.06
C ILE A 39 -5.23 -5.31 -0.83
N ALA A 40 -5.43 -4.61 -1.96
CA ALA A 40 -4.33 -4.08 -2.74
C ALA A 40 -3.51 -3.07 -1.92
N SER A 41 -4.18 -2.19 -1.17
CA SER A 41 -3.54 -1.26 -0.22
C SER A 41 -2.68 -2.00 0.81
N PHE A 42 -3.21 -3.07 1.41
CA PHE A 42 -2.47 -3.92 2.34
C PHE A 42 -1.22 -4.52 1.69
N MET A 43 -1.34 -5.08 0.47
CA MET A 43 -0.21 -5.65 -0.26
C MET A 43 0.90 -4.63 -0.52
N ILE A 44 0.55 -3.40 -0.91
CA ILE A 44 1.51 -2.31 -1.12
C ILE A 44 2.29 -2.03 0.16
N ILE A 45 1.58 -1.83 1.28
CA ILE A 45 2.22 -1.50 2.56
C ILE A 45 3.05 -2.69 3.08
N ALA A 46 2.60 -3.92 2.88
CA ALA A 46 3.34 -5.12 3.29
C ALA A 46 4.66 -5.25 2.51
N GLN A 47 4.64 -4.96 1.21
CA GLN A 47 5.85 -4.90 0.40
C GLN A 47 6.79 -3.78 0.90
N CYS A 48 6.25 -2.61 1.26
CA CYS A 48 7.05 -1.53 1.86
C CYS A 48 7.72 -1.98 3.15
N MET A 49 6.99 -2.66 4.04
CA MET A 49 7.52 -3.18 5.30
C MET A 49 8.67 -4.17 5.05
N SER A 50 8.46 -5.13 4.15
CA SER A 50 9.50 -6.09 3.76
C SER A 50 10.75 -5.38 3.21
N PHE A 51 10.56 -4.37 2.36
CA PHE A 51 11.64 -3.58 1.80
C PHE A 51 12.41 -2.79 2.88
N ILE A 52 11.72 -2.14 3.80
CA ILE A 52 12.33 -1.39 4.90
C ILE A 52 13.20 -2.31 5.75
N ILE A 53 12.68 -3.46 6.18
CA ILE A 53 13.42 -4.41 7.03
C ILE A 53 14.66 -4.95 6.30
N THR A 54 14.50 -5.36 5.04
CA THR A 54 15.60 -5.99 4.29
C THR A 54 16.71 -5.01 3.92
N ASN A 55 16.38 -3.78 3.53
CA ASN A 55 17.40 -2.77 3.19
C ASN A 55 18.03 -2.13 4.42
N SER A 56 17.27 -1.90 5.50
CA SER A 56 17.81 -1.28 6.73
C SER A 56 18.91 -2.10 7.38
N GLN A 57 18.81 -3.43 7.35
CA GLN A 57 19.82 -4.31 7.97
C GLN A 57 21.10 -4.45 7.14
N LYS A 58 21.03 -4.34 5.80
CA LYS A 58 22.16 -4.61 4.90
C LYS A 58 22.84 -3.37 4.33
N SER A 59 22.10 -2.27 4.13
CA SER A 59 22.59 -1.15 3.31
C SER A 59 23.01 0.08 4.11
N TYR A 60 22.61 0.21 5.38
CA TYR A 60 22.77 1.46 6.13
C TYR A 60 23.29 1.26 7.56
N PRO A 61 24.62 1.09 7.75
CA PRO A 61 25.20 0.83 9.08
C PRO A 61 25.05 1.99 10.07
N ASN A 62 24.91 3.23 9.59
CA ASN A 62 24.82 4.45 10.41
C ASN A 62 23.37 4.97 10.57
N LEU A 63 22.37 4.17 10.21
CA LEU A 63 20.98 4.62 10.23
C LEU A 63 20.47 4.74 11.67
N ASN A 64 19.83 5.87 11.99
CA ASN A 64 19.27 6.10 13.33
C ASN A 64 18.17 5.06 13.63
N LYS A 65 18.47 4.16 14.59
CA LYS A 65 17.57 3.08 15.02
C LYS A 65 16.23 3.60 15.52
N TYR A 66 16.20 4.74 16.20
CA TYR A 66 14.97 5.32 16.73
C TYR A 66 14.04 5.81 15.60
N GLY A 67 14.59 6.54 14.63
CA GLY A 67 13.84 7.01 13.46
C GLY A 67 13.31 5.85 12.60
N LEU A 68 14.12 4.80 12.43
CA LEU A 68 13.70 3.58 11.73
C LEU A 68 12.53 2.89 12.45
N ASN A 69 12.58 2.76 13.78
CA ASN A 69 11.51 2.15 14.56
C ASN A 69 10.19 2.93 14.45
N ILE A 70 10.24 4.26 14.46
CA ILE A 70 9.05 5.09 14.23
C ILE A 70 8.48 4.83 12.83
N PHE A 71 9.34 4.81 11.81
CA PHE A 71 8.92 4.59 10.42
C PHE A 71 8.28 3.21 10.22
N ILE A 72 8.85 2.18 10.85
CA ILE A 72 8.26 0.83 10.92
C ILE A 72 6.91 0.86 11.64
N GLY A 73 6.82 1.53 12.79
CA GLY A 73 5.58 1.67 13.56
C GLY A 73 4.44 2.29 12.74
N ILE A 74 4.71 3.39 12.02
CA ILE A 74 3.72 4.02 11.13
C ILE A 74 3.28 3.05 10.02
N THR A 75 4.22 2.29 9.44
CA THR A 75 3.92 1.30 8.40
C THR A 75 3.01 0.18 8.94
N ILE A 76 3.22 -0.28 10.18
CA ILE A 76 2.35 -1.27 10.85
C ILE A 76 0.95 -0.70 11.08
N ILE A 77 0.83 0.55 11.52
CA ILE A 77 -0.48 1.21 11.70
C ILE A 77 -1.25 1.21 10.37
N PHE A 78 -0.59 1.53 9.25
CA PHE A 78 -1.22 1.46 7.93
C PHE A 78 -1.68 0.03 7.55
N LEU A 79 -0.91 -1.01 7.89
CA LEU A 79 -1.34 -2.41 7.66
C LEU A 79 -2.62 -2.73 8.41
N ILE A 80 -2.67 -2.36 9.70
CA ILE A 80 -3.84 -2.60 10.55
C ILE A 80 -5.05 -1.85 10.01
N LEU A 81 -4.88 -0.60 9.56
CA LEU A 81 -5.95 0.18 8.94
C LEU A 81 -6.48 -0.47 7.67
N CYS A 82 -5.61 -1.02 6.80
CA CYS A 82 -6.05 -1.70 5.58
C CYS A 82 -6.92 -2.92 5.89
N ILE A 83 -6.50 -3.76 6.84
CA ILE A 83 -7.28 -4.93 7.27
C ILE A 83 -8.56 -4.52 7.99
N GLY A 84 -8.50 -3.50 8.84
CA GLY A 84 -9.67 -3.01 9.58
C GLY A 84 -10.77 -2.52 8.65
N VAL A 85 -10.41 -1.73 7.63
CA VAL A 85 -11.38 -1.27 6.64
C VAL A 85 -11.86 -2.41 5.73
N TYR A 86 -10.99 -3.34 5.36
CA TYR A 86 -11.39 -4.56 4.65
C TYR A 86 -12.48 -5.31 5.39
N ALA A 87 -12.24 -5.64 6.67
CA ALA A 87 -13.18 -6.37 7.51
C ALA A 87 -14.48 -5.59 7.71
N TYR A 88 -14.40 -4.27 7.92
CA TYR A 88 -15.56 -3.42 8.09
C TYR A 88 -16.44 -3.36 6.83
N SER A 89 -15.83 -3.21 5.66
CA SER A 89 -16.58 -3.16 4.39
C SER A 89 -17.16 -4.50 3.98
N LEU A 90 -16.59 -5.62 4.45
CA LEU A 90 -17.23 -6.94 4.36
C LEU A 90 -18.49 -7.03 5.21
N TYR A 91 -18.45 -6.48 6.42
CA TYR A 91 -19.59 -6.48 7.34
C TYR A 91 -20.70 -5.49 6.91
N ASN A 92 -20.33 -4.30 6.45
CA ASN A 92 -21.24 -3.24 6.00
C ASN A 92 -20.87 -2.70 4.61
N PRO A 93 -21.23 -3.43 3.53
CA PRO A 93 -20.83 -3.09 2.16
C PRO A 93 -21.50 -1.83 1.60
N SER A 94 -22.64 -1.41 2.15
CA SER A 94 -23.34 -0.18 1.76
C SER A 94 -22.86 1.08 2.49
N SER A 95 -21.88 0.97 3.39
CA SER A 95 -21.38 2.10 4.16
C SER A 95 -20.55 3.07 3.32
N ASN A 96 -20.55 4.34 3.71
CA ASN A 96 -19.70 5.37 3.08
C ASN A 96 -18.20 5.06 3.19
N ILE A 97 -17.80 4.22 4.15
CA ILE A 97 -16.41 3.75 4.31
C ILE A 97 -15.96 2.89 3.14
N ALA A 98 -16.87 2.16 2.47
CA ALA A 98 -16.55 1.38 1.28
C ALA A 98 -16.03 2.28 0.13
N TYR A 99 -16.58 3.49 -0.03
CA TYR A 99 -16.11 4.46 -1.01
C TYR A 99 -14.78 5.13 -0.63
N GLY A 100 -14.33 4.98 0.62
CA GLY A 100 -13.03 5.48 1.10
C GLY A 100 -11.86 4.57 0.73
N GLN A 101 -12.12 3.32 0.33
CA GLN A 101 -11.04 2.37 0.03
C GLN A 101 -10.15 2.78 -1.17
N PRO A 102 -10.67 3.36 -2.27
CA PRO A 102 -9.83 3.89 -3.33
C PRO A 102 -8.86 4.98 -2.87
N LEU A 103 -9.30 5.83 -1.93
CA LEU A 103 -8.45 6.87 -1.37
C LEU A 103 -7.33 6.26 -0.52
N MET A 104 -7.62 5.18 0.22
CA MET A 104 -6.60 4.43 0.94
C MET A 104 -5.55 3.81 0.02
N PHE A 105 -5.96 3.29 -1.14
CA PHE A 105 -5.04 2.77 -2.16
C PHE A 105 -4.10 3.86 -2.70
N LEU A 106 -4.61 5.08 -2.91
CA LEU A 106 -3.79 6.22 -3.30
C LEU A 106 -2.79 6.57 -2.19
N ILE A 107 -3.22 6.60 -0.93
CA ILE A 107 -2.33 6.85 0.21
C ILE A 107 -1.24 5.78 0.29
N SER A 108 -1.59 4.50 0.15
CA SER A 108 -0.61 3.41 0.16
C SER A 108 0.39 3.52 -0.99
N SER A 109 -0.07 3.92 -2.17
CA SER A 109 0.79 4.16 -3.33
C SER A 109 1.77 5.33 -3.10
N ILE A 110 1.30 6.42 -2.51
CA ILE A 110 2.13 7.57 -2.13
C ILE A 110 3.14 7.17 -1.06
N TRP A 111 2.73 6.39 -0.06
CA TRP A 111 3.62 5.87 0.98
C TRP A 111 4.75 5.05 0.38
N MET A 112 4.44 4.14 -0.54
CA MET A 112 5.44 3.36 -1.27
C MET A 112 6.42 4.26 -2.00
N MET A 113 5.93 5.27 -2.73
CA MET A 113 6.79 6.24 -3.40
C MET A 113 7.73 6.96 -2.40
N GLY A 114 7.21 7.34 -1.23
CA GLY A 114 7.99 7.93 -0.14
C GLY A 114 9.10 7.01 0.37
N VAL A 115 8.80 5.72 0.58
CA VAL A 115 9.76 4.70 1.02
C VAL A 115 10.91 4.56 0.03
N TYR A 116 10.61 4.42 -1.27
CA TYR A 116 11.66 4.30 -2.29
C TYR A 116 12.47 5.59 -2.47
N LYS A 117 11.85 6.76 -2.30
CA LYS A 117 12.56 8.05 -2.36
C LYS A 117 13.50 8.22 -1.16
N ALA A 118 13.08 7.79 0.02
CA ALA A 118 13.93 7.77 1.21
C ALA A 118 15.13 6.82 1.02
N ASP A 119 14.92 5.64 0.45
CA ASP A 119 16.02 4.70 0.11
C ASP A 119 17.02 5.32 -0.88
N ASP A 120 16.53 5.93 -1.96
CA ASP A 120 17.40 6.61 -2.94
C ASP A 120 18.21 7.75 -2.30
N TYR A 121 17.66 8.45 -1.30
CA TYR A 121 18.37 9.50 -0.56
C TYR A 121 19.45 8.90 0.37
N LEU A 122 19.11 7.86 1.11
CA LEU A 122 20.02 7.18 2.03
C LEU A 122 21.21 6.52 1.32
N ARG A 123 21.05 6.05 0.08
CA ARG A 123 22.16 5.50 -0.74
C ARG A 123 23.17 6.54 -1.22
N LYS A 124 22.82 7.82 -1.20
CA LYS A 124 23.68 8.92 -1.67
C LYS A 124 24.51 9.56 -0.53
N LEU A 125 24.16 9.25 0.71
CA LEU A 125 24.90 9.61 1.92
C LEU A 125 26.02 8.59 2.16
#